data_AF-A0A0E3SVW4-F1
#
_entry.id   AF-A0A0E3SVW4-F1
#
_cell.length_a   1.000
_cell.length_b   1.000
_cell.length_c   1.000
_cell.angle_alpha   90.00
_cell.angle_beta   90.00
_cell.angle_gamma   90.00
#
_symmetry.space_group_name_H-M   'P 1'
#
loop_
_entity.id
_entity.type
_entity.pdbx_description
1 polymer ?
#
loop_
_entity_poly.entity_id
_entity_poly.type
_entity_poly.pdbx_seq_one_letter_code
_entity_poly.pdbx_strand_id
1 'polypeptide(L)'
;FSAGGSVSEKFAKFAADSGAVVIDNTSHFRMDKDIPLVVPECNPSDIAIWKNRGIIANPNCSTIQMVQILKPLNDAFGINRVDVSTYQAASGAGKEGMEELVIQMQKFFEFKLDECEPKV
;
A
#
# COMPACT_ATOMS: atom_id res chain seq x y z
N PHE A 1 -9.92 5.38 2.08
CA PHE A 1 -9.29 5.52 3.41
C PHE A 1 -7.78 5.45 3.24
N SER A 2 -7.03 6.32 3.89
CA SER A 2 -5.56 6.31 3.91
C SER A 2 -5.08 6.95 5.20
N ALA A 3 -5.63 6.49 6.33
CA ALA A 3 -5.55 7.14 7.63
C ALA A 3 -4.93 6.23 8.72
N GLY A 4 -4.26 5.14 8.31
CA GLY A 4 -3.71 4.12 9.21
C GLY A 4 -4.69 2.97 9.50
N GLY A 5 -4.15 1.78 9.75
CA GLY A 5 -4.92 0.54 9.87
C GLY A 5 -5.94 0.55 11.01
N SER A 6 -5.61 1.16 12.15
CA SER A 6 -6.53 1.29 13.30
C SER A 6 -7.74 2.17 13.01
N VAL A 7 -7.58 3.19 12.17
CA VAL A 7 -8.70 4.04 11.71
C VAL A 7 -9.59 3.25 10.76
N SER A 8 -9.00 2.50 9.83
CA SER A 8 -9.76 1.65 8.90
C SER A 8 -10.51 0.54 9.64
N GLU A 9 -9.87 -0.13 10.60
CA GLU A 9 -10.51 -1.12 11.49
C GLU A 9 -11.77 -0.55 12.17
N LYS A 10 -11.64 0.63 12.77
CA LYS A 10 -12.72 1.24 13.54
C LYS A 10 -13.83 1.78 12.66
N PHE A 11 -13.51 2.42 11.53
CA PHE A 11 -14.47 3.28 10.83
C PHE A 11 -14.91 2.77 9.46
N ALA A 12 -14.15 1.89 8.80
CA ALA A 12 -14.50 1.44 7.45
C ALA A 12 -15.85 0.71 7.42
N LYS A 13 -16.13 -0.12 8.44
CA LYS A 13 -17.43 -0.81 8.54
C LYS A 13 -18.59 0.17 8.64
N PHE A 14 -18.50 1.18 9.51
CA PHE A 14 -19.57 2.15 9.68
C PHE A 14 -19.82 2.98 8.42
N ALA A 15 -18.76 3.34 7.69
CA ALA A 15 -18.89 4.03 6.40
C ALA A 15 -19.60 3.14 5.36
N ALA A 16 -19.22 1.86 5.29
CA ALA A 16 -19.86 0.87 4.41
C ALA A 16 -21.34 0.64 4.78
N ASP A 17 -21.65 0.44 6.06
CA ASP A 17 -23.02 0.29 6.56
C ASP A 17 -23.89 1.53 6.29
N SER A 18 -23.27 2.71 6.18
CA SER A 18 -23.93 3.98 5.82
C SER A 18 -24.15 4.14 4.32
N GLY A 19 -23.83 3.12 3.51
CA GLY A 19 -24.05 3.09 2.06
C GLY A 19 -22.86 3.53 1.21
N ALA A 20 -21.69 3.81 1.81
CA ALA A 20 -20.48 4.12 1.03
C ALA A 20 -19.83 2.85 0.47
N VAL A 21 -19.15 2.97 -0.66
CA VAL A 21 -18.16 1.98 -1.11
C VAL A 21 -16.79 2.43 -0.63
N VAL A 22 -16.21 1.71 0.31
CA VAL A 22 -14.94 2.08 0.93
C VAL A 22 -13.77 1.47 0.16
N ILE A 23 -12.92 2.30 -0.44
CA ILE A 23 -11.63 1.87 -0.98
C ILE A 23 -10.55 2.20 0.06
N ASP A 24 -9.92 1.18 0.65
CA ASP A 24 -9.02 1.32 1.79
C ASP A 24 -7.54 1.06 1.44
N ASN A 25 -6.71 2.09 1.59
CA ASN A 25 -5.26 2.07 1.38
C ASN A 25 -4.47 1.76 2.65
N THR A 26 -4.99 0.88 3.49
CA THR A 26 -4.25 0.33 4.62
C THR A 26 -4.00 -1.15 4.44
N SER A 27 -3.19 -1.74 5.31
CA SER A 27 -2.97 -3.20 5.32
C SER A 27 -4.10 -3.98 5.98
N HIS A 28 -5.01 -3.31 6.71
CA HIS A 28 -5.91 -3.95 7.66
C HIS A 28 -6.81 -5.02 7.01
N PHE A 29 -7.39 -4.75 5.84
CA PHE A 29 -8.33 -5.67 5.18
C PHE A 29 -7.70 -6.57 4.10
N ARG A 30 -6.39 -6.47 3.83
CA ARG A 30 -5.77 -7.11 2.65
C ARG A 30 -5.86 -8.64 2.63
N MET A 31 -5.99 -9.26 3.80
CA MET A 31 -6.05 -10.72 3.96
C MET A 31 -7.45 -11.23 4.27
N ASP A 32 -8.46 -10.34 4.36
CA ASP A 32 -9.85 -10.74 4.57
C ASP A 32 -10.41 -11.31 3.25
N LYS A 33 -10.90 -12.55 3.29
CA LYS A 33 -11.40 -13.27 2.11
C LYS A 33 -12.69 -12.68 1.55
N ASP A 34 -13.45 -11.95 2.37
CA ASP A 34 -14.69 -11.30 1.96
C ASP A 34 -14.48 -9.89 1.38
N ILE A 35 -13.24 -9.40 1.36
CA ILE A 35 -12.87 -8.07 0.87
C ILE A 35 -11.90 -8.23 -0.30
N PRO A 36 -12.25 -7.78 -1.52
CA PRO A 36 -11.36 -7.93 -2.66
C PRO A 36 -10.13 -7.04 -2.53
N LEU A 37 -8.97 -7.62 -2.86
CA LEU A 37 -7.69 -6.93 -2.99
C LEU A 37 -7.44 -6.64 -4.47
N VAL A 38 -7.65 -5.39 -4.91
CA VAL A 38 -7.80 -5.09 -6.34
C VAL A 38 -6.62 -4.28 -6.88
N VAL A 39 -6.04 -4.76 -7.98
CA VAL A 39 -5.28 -3.97 -8.95
C VAL A 39 -6.11 -3.93 -10.24
N PRO A 40 -6.67 -2.78 -10.66
CA PRO A 40 -7.62 -2.72 -11.77
C PRO A 40 -7.15 -3.37 -13.07
N GLU A 41 -5.86 -3.25 -13.39
CA GLU A 41 -5.27 -3.81 -14.61
C GLU A 41 -4.97 -5.32 -14.50
N CYS A 42 -5.00 -5.89 -13.30
CA CYS A 42 -4.64 -7.29 -13.06
C CYS A 42 -5.84 -8.18 -12.75
N ASN A 43 -6.77 -7.71 -11.91
CA ASN A 43 -7.93 -8.48 -11.47
C ASN A 43 -9.21 -7.61 -11.39
N PRO A 44 -9.63 -6.97 -12.50
CA PRO A 44 -10.77 -6.06 -12.49
C PRO A 44 -12.09 -6.73 -12.10
N SER A 45 -12.25 -8.03 -12.41
CA SER A 45 -13.44 -8.81 -12.06
C SER A 45 -13.68 -8.88 -10.56
N ASP A 46 -12.62 -8.87 -9.75
CA ASP A 46 -12.69 -9.08 -8.31
C ASP A 46 -13.37 -7.90 -7.61
N ILE A 47 -13.44 -6.73 -8.28
CA ILE A 47 -14.19 -5.59 -7.78
C ILE A 47 -15.62 -6.01 -7.42
N ALA A 48 -16.26 -6.92 -8.16
CA ALA A 48 -17.64 -7.35 -7.90
C ALA A 48 -17.88 -7.90 -6.48
N ILE A 49 -16.83 -8.41 -5.82
CA ILE A 49 -16.86 -8.96 -4.46
C ILE A 49 -17.07 -7.84 -3.42
N TRP A 50 -16.85 -6.56 -3.76
CA TRP A 50 -16.97 -5.43 -2.83
C TRP A 50 -18.32 -5.41 -2.10
N LYS A 51 -19.38 -5.91 -2.75
CA LYS A 51 -20.75 -5.98 -2.21
C LYS A 51 -20.88 -6.83 -0.94
N ASN A 52 -19.96 -7.76 -0.68
CA ASN A 52 -19.99 -8.61 0.51
C ASN A 52 -19.85 -7.79 1.81
N ARG A 53 -18.98 -6.77 1.78
CA ARG A 53 -18.63 -5.98 2.98
C ARG A 53 -18.71 -4.46 2.77
N GLY A 54 -18.99 -4.00 1.56
CA GLY A 54 -18.94 -2.58 1.18
C GLY A 54 -17.52 -2.02 1.08
N ILE A 55 -16.49 -2.87 1.09
CA ILE A 55 -15.08 -2.49 1.20
C ILE A 55 -14.28 -3.13 0.06
N ILE A 56 -13.29 -2.40 -0.46
CA ILE A 56 -12.25 -2.85 -1.38
C ILE A 56 -10.91 -2.52 -0.74
N ALA A 57 -10.03 -3.50 -0.61
CA ALA A 57 -8.68 -3.28 -0.11
C ALA A 57 -7.74 -2.86 -1.26
N ASN A 58 -6.94 -1.83 -1.03
CA ASN A 58 -5.87 -1.43 -1.93
C ASN A 58 -4.57 -2.19 -1.55
N PRO A 59 -3.88 -2.83 -2.51
CA PRO A 59 -2.68 -3.58 -2.23
C PRO A 59 -1.49 -2.73 -1.78
N ASN A 60 -0.40 -3.41 -1.44
CA ASN A 60 0.86 -2.75 -1.10
C ASN A 60 1.43 -2.00 -2.32
N CYS A 61 2.01 -0.82 -2.11
CA CYS A 61 2.56 0.02 -3.16
C CYS A 61 3.64 -0.67 -4.01
N SER A 62 4.55 -1.44 -3.40
CA SER A 62 5.57 -2.17 -4.18
C SER A 62 4.96 -3.33 -4.97
N THR A 63 3.94 -3.99 -4.41
CA THR A 63 3.21 -5.05 -5.11
C THR A 63 2.47 -4.51 -6.32
N ILE A 64 1.73 -3.41 -6.20
CA ILE A 64 0.96 -2.81 -7.31
C ILE A 64 1.86 -2.56 -8.53
N GLN A 65 3.00 -1.89 -8.31
CA GLN A 65 3.97 -1.58 -9.36
C GLN A 65 4.52 -2.84 -10.03
N MET A 66 4.84 -3.85 -9.22
CA MET A 66 5.38 -5.12 -9.72
C MET A 66 4.33 -5.90 -10.52
N VAL A 67 3.12 -6.09 -10.00
CA VAL A 67 2.13 -6.97 -10.63
C VAL A 67 1.57 -6.41 -11.93
N GLN A 68 1.53 -5.08 -12.11
CA GLN A 68 1.17 -4.50 -13.41
C GLN A 68 2.09 -4.97 -14.54
N ILE A 69 3.39 -5.16 -14.26
CA ILE A 69 4.35 -5.69 -15.23
C ILE A 69 4.30 -7.21 -15.29
N LEU A 70 4.15 -7.88 -14.14
CA LEU A 70 4.17 -9.34 -14.09
C LEU A 70 2.90 -9.98 -14.67
N LYS A 71 1.73 -9.33 -14.59
CA LYS A 71 0.47 -9.90 -15.07
C LYS A 71 0.51 -10.34 -16.54
N PRO A 72 0.89 -9.49 -17.51
CA PRO A 72 0.96 -9.93 -18.91
C PRO A 72 2.01 -11.03 -19.14
N LEU A 73 3.13 -11.01 -18.40
CA LEU A 73 4.14 -12.07 -18.46
C LEU A 73 3.62 -13.40 -17.89
N ASN A 74 2.88 -13.34 -16.80
CA ASN A 74 2.25 -14.50 -16.19
C ASN A 74 1.20 -15.11 -17.12
N ASP A 75 0.39 -14.29 -17.78
CA ASP A 75 -0.65 -14.78 -18.71
C ASP A 75 -0.05 -15.46 -19.94
N ALA A 76 1.08 -14.95 -20.43
CA ALA A 76 1.75 -15.51 -21.60
C ALA A 76 2.60 -16.75 -21.31
N PHE A 77 3.23 -16.81 -20.13
CA PHE A 77 4.30 -17.79 -19.86
C PHE A 77 4.13 -18.62 -18.59
N GLY A 78 3.21 -18.26 -17.68
CA GLY A 78 3.00 -18.94 -16.41
C GLY A 78 4.18 -18.77 -15.44
N ILE A 79 4.19 -17.69 -14.66
CA ILE A 79 5.28 -17.43 -13.70
C ILE A 79 5.15 -18.36 -12.49
N ASN A 80 6.19 -19.13 -12.20
CA ASN A 80 6.24 -20.03 -11.04
C ASN A 80 6.88 -19.41 -9.79
N ARG A 81 7.80 -18.46 -9.97
CA ARG A 81 8.56 -17.82 -8.89
C ARG A 81 9.00 -16.43 -9.29
N VAL A 82 8.97 -15.51 -8.33
CA VAL A 82 9.52 -14.16 -8.45
C VAL A 82 10.47 -13.94 -7.28
N ASP A 83 11.75 -13.74 -7.58
CA ASP A 83 12.73 -13.27 -6.60
C ASP A 83 12.89 -11.76 -6.78
N VAL A 84 12.64 -10.99 -5.73
CA VAL A 84 12.56 -9.52 -5.81
C VAL A 84 13.48 -8.85 -4.80
N SER A 85 14.14 -7.78 -5.25
CA SER A 85 14.84 -6.82 -4.39
C SER A 85 14.23 -5.45 -4.65
N THR A 86 13.81 -4.76 -3.60
CA THR A 86 13.16 -3.46 -3.69
C THR A 86 14.11 -2.34 -3.29
N TYR A 87 13.95 -1.18 -3.92
CA TYR A 87 14.66 0.05 -3.57
C TYR A 87 13.59 1.10 -3.30
N GLN A 88 13.08 1.10 -2.07
CA GLN A 88 11.90 1.88 -1.72
C GLN A 88 12.27 3.33 -1.39
N ALA A 89 11.45 4.26 -1.85
CA ALA A 89 11.58 5.68 -1.53
C ALA A 89 11.12 5.97 -0.09
N ALA A 90 11.75 6.95 0.55
CA ALA A 90 11.41 7.41 1.91
C ALA A 90 9.95 7.90 2.04
N SER A 91 9.32 8.32 0.94
CA SER A 91 7.91 8.73 0.90
C SER A 91 6.94 7.62 1.29
N GLY A 92 7.37 6.35 1.26
CA GLY A 92 6.58 5.23 1.78
C GLY A 92 6.29 5.34 3.28
N ALA A 93 7.16 5.98 4.05
CA ALA A 93 6.97 6.28 5.46
C ALA A 93 6.20 7.61 5.68
N GLY A 94 5.69 8.21 4.62
CA GLY A 94 4.92 9.45 4.66
C GLY A 94 5.80 10.69 4.81
N LYS A 95 5.19 11.75 5.35
CA LYS A 95 5.82 13.07 5.49
C LYS A 95 7.08 13.02 6.36
N GLU A 96 7.00 12.31 7.49
CA GLU A 96 8.10 12.25 8.45
C GLU A 96 9.34 11.60 7.84
N GLY A 97 9.20 10.50 7.10
CA GLY A 97 10.34 9.86 6.43
C GLY A 97 10.99 10.75 5.36
N MET A 98 10.20 11.56 4.65
CA MET A 98 10.72 12.53 3.69
C MET A 98 11.45 13.69 4.39
N GLU A 99 10.89 14.21 5.49
CA GLU A 99 11.54 15.26 6.28
C GLU A 99 12.85 14.76 6.87
N GLU A 100 12.87 13.53 7.40
CA GLU A 100 14.08 12.91 7.93
C GLU A 100 15.17 12.74 6.86
N LEU A 101 14.82 12.24 5.67
CA LEU A 101 15.76 12.12 4.56
C LEU A 101 16.43 13.45 4.22
N VAL A 102 15.64 14.53 4.14
CA VAL A 102 16.15 15.88 3.82
C VAL A 102 17.05 16.39 4.94
N ILE A 103 16.65 16.23 6.21
CA ILE A 103 17.44 16.66 7.37
C ILE A 103 18.77 15.91 7.44
N GLN A 104 18.76 14.58 7.29
CA GLN A 104 19.97 13.77 7.29
C GLN A 104 20.90 14.14 6.13
N MET A 105 20.36 14.42 4.94
CA MET A 105 21.16 14.92 3.81
C MET A 105 21.83 16.27 4.14
N GLN A 106 21.08 17.23 4.70
CA GLN A 106 21.65 18.53 5.09
C GLN A 106 22.75 18.36 6.13
N LYS A 107 22.50 17.55 7.17
CA LYS A 107 23.46 17.26 8.24
C LYS A 107 24.72 16.55 7.74
N PHE A 108 24.57 15.67 6.77
CA PHE A 108 25.70 15.03 6.10
C PHE A 108 26.62 16.07 5.43
N PHE A 109 26.06 17.04 4.71
CA PHE A 109 26.84 18.12 4.08
C PHE A 109 27.39 19.14 5.08
N GLU A 110 26.80 19.24 6.28
CA GLU A 110 27.32 20.02 7.40
C GLU A 110 28.43 19.30 8.20
N PHE A 111 28.72 18.03 7.89
CA PHE A 111 29.59 17.14 8.69
C PHE A 111 29.11 16.97 10.15
N LYS A 112 27.79 16.90 10.33
CA LYS A 112 27.10 16.79 11.63
C LYS A 112 26.08 15.65 11.66
N LEU A 113 26.31 14.60 10.87
CA LEU A 113 25.35 13.51 10.75
C LEU A 113 25.17 12.74 12.07
N ASP A 114 26.25 12.64 12.86
CA ASP A 114 26.28 12.05 14.19
C ASP A 114 25.42 12.80 15.23
N GLU A 115 25.08 14.06 14.98
CA GLU A 115 24.16 14.86 15.80
C GLU A 115 22.67 14.57 15.48
N CYS A 116 22.36 13.76 14.46
CA CYS A 116 20.99 13.52 14.01
C CYS A 116 20.42 12.23 14.61
N GLU A 117 19.34 12.34 15.38
CA GLU A 117 18.57 11.17 15.84
C GLU A 117 17.52 10.75 14.79
N PRO A 118 17.49 9.48 14.37
CA PRO A 118 16.42 8.94 13.54
C PRO A 118 15.08 8.96 14.29
N LYS A 119 14.01 9.32 13.59
CA LYS A 119 12.65 9.46 14.12
C LYS A 119 11.68 8.44 13.54
N VAL A 120 11.97 7.89 12.36
CA VAL A 120 11.08 7.02 11.57
C VAL A 120 11.66 5.63 11.39
#